data_AF-A0A7C1G4Q5-F1
#
_entry.id   AF-A0A7C1G4Q5-F1
#
_cell.length_a   1.000
_cell.length_b   1.000
_cell.length_c   1.000
_cell.angle_alpha   90.00
_cell.angle_beta   90.00
_cell.angle_gamma   90.00
#
_symmetry.space_group_name_H-M   'P 1'
#
loop_
_entity.id
_entity.type
_entity.pdbx_description
1 polymer ?
#
loop_
_entity_poly.entity_id
_entity_poly.type
_entity_poly.pdbx_seq_one_letter_code
_entity_poly.pdbx_strand_id
1 'polypeptide(L)'
;RDRILHSKTFRRLKHKTQVFLAPTGDHYRTRLTHVLEVSQIARTIAVCLSFNEYLTEAIALGHDLGHTPFGHAGEFSLNNLHPGGFKHYLQSLRVVDFLENNHHGLNLTWEVRNGIVKHSKGYGEILPHNTSDLPATLEGQVVRVADIMAYVNHDMDDALRAGMIKEMDLPAELRSVVGDSPSLRIDAMVRDLVTETRKNDDGQMHLSELMQETITKLRLFLYNNVYRNYQVHNEFIKAQKIIRELYGYFLEHEFPNGNASLNETGEFAGRTTAPGKAHRQVCDFIAGMTDHYALNLYTQIFIPKPWNVL
;
A
#
# COMPACT_ATOMS: atom_id res chain seq x y z
N ARG A 1 -1.90 16.19 -8.44
CA ARG A 1 -2.78 15.83 -7.30
C ARG A 1 -4.20 15.50 -7.73
N ASP A 2 -4.98 16.45 -8.27
CA ASP A 2 -6.43 16.28 -8.45
C ASP A 2 -6.81 15.09 -9.37
N ARG A 3 -6.02 14.84 -10.42
CA ARG A 3 -6.18 13.64 -11.27
C ARG A 3 -6.14 12.32 -10.49
N ILE A 4 -5.31 12.24 -9.44
CA ILE A 4 -5.23 11.06 -8.56
C ILE A 4 -6.49 10.98 -7.69
N LEU A 5 -6.85 12.08 -7.01
CA LEU A 5 -8.02 12.13 -6.11
C LEU A 5 -9.34 11.77 -6.82
N HIS A 6 -9.51 12.19 -8.07
CA HIS A 6 -10.73 11.92 -8.84
C HIS A 6 -10.71 10.57 -9.59
N SER A 7 -9.60 9.82 -9.53
CA SER A 7 -9.47 8.52 -10.19
C SER A 7 -10.38 7.45 -9.58
N LYS A 8 -10.77 6.46 -10.39
CA LYS A 8 -11.59 5.33 -9.89
C LYS A 8 -10.78 4.49 -8.92
N THR A 9 -9.49 4.26 -9.18
CA THR A 9 -8.61 3.48 -8.32
C THR A 9 -8.41 4.13 -6.94
N PHE A 10 -8.26 5.44 -6.85
CA PHE A 10 -8.17 6.11 -5.54
C PHE A 10 -9.44 5.90 -4.70
N ARG A 11 -10.63 5.99 -5.31
CA ARG A 11 -11.90 5.70 -4.62
C ARG A 11 -11.99 4.26 -4.11
N ARG A 12 -11.41 3.30 -4.84
CA ARG A 12 -11.40 1.88 -4.44
C ARG A 12 -10.55 1.62 -3.19
N LEU A 13 -9.60 2.49 -2.85
CA LEU A 13 -8.80 2.36 -1.61
C LEU A 13 -9.67 2.34 -0.35
N LYS A 14 -10.85 2.97 -0.39
CA LYS A 14 -11.85 2.91 0.70
C LYS A 14 -12.31 1.47 1.00
N HIS A 15 -12.27 0.60 0.00
CA HIS A 15 -12.78 -0.78 0.08
C HIS A 15 -11.66 -1.81 -0.04
N LYS A 16 -10.42 -1.41 0.32
CA LYS A 16 -9.26 -2.28 0.43
C LYS A 16 -8.74 -2.25 1.85
N THR A 17 -8.60 -3.43 2.44
CA THR A 17 -7.91 -3.62 3.72
C THR A 17 -6.44 -3.31 3.58
N GLN A 18 -5.87 -2.85 4.68
CA GLN A 18 -4.47 -2.50 4.75
C GLN A 18 -3.62 -3.72 5.18
N VAL A 19 -3.65 -4.07 6.47
CA VAL A 19 -2.91 -5.19 7.06
C VAL A 19 -3.84 -6.30 7.55
N PHE A 20 -4.89 -5.96 8.28
CA PHE A 20 -5.84 -6.94 8.82
C PHE A 20 -7.00 -7.16 7.85
N LEU A 21 -7.27 -8.44 7.57
CA LEU A 21 -8.43 -8.85 6.77
C LEU A 21 -9.70 -8.57 7.57
N ALA A 22 -10.26 -7.38 7.34
CA ALA A 22 -11.56 -6.89 7.76
C ALA A 22 -12.07 -7.53 9.06
N PRO A 23 -11.52 -7.17 10.23
CA PRO A 23 -12.19 -7.54 11.46
C PRO A 23 -13.53 -6.81 11.50
N THR A 24 -14.54 -7.46 12.07
CA THR A 24 -15.88 -6.89 12.25
C THR A 24 -15.82 -5.65 13.13
N GLY A 25 -16.11 -4.45 12.59
CA GLY A 25 -16.25 -3.19 13.33
C GLY A 25 -16.14 -1.95 12.45
N ASP A 26 -16.68 -0.81 12.91
CA ASP A 26 -16.85 0.40 12.09
C ASP A 26 -15.58 1.28 11.99
N HIS A 27 -14.54 0.96 12.77
CA HIS A 27 -13.36 1.83 12.98
C HIS A 27 -12.04 1.23 12.49
N TYR A 28 -12.08 0.21 11.62
CA TYR A 28 -10.86 -0.37 11.04
C TYR A 28 -10.29 0.48 9.91
N ARG A 29 -8.96 0.53 9.85
CA ARG A 29 -8.25 1.27 8.82
C ARG A 29 -8.40 0.58 7.46
N THR A 30 -8.62 1.42 6.46
CA THR A 30 -8.59 1.07 5.04
C THR A 30 -7.31 1.62 4.44
N ARG A 31 -6.97 1.21 3.22
CA ARG A 31 -5.86 1.86 2.49
C ARG A 31 -6.09 3.35 2.27
N LEU A 32 -7.35 3.78 2.14
CA LEU A 32 -7.64 5.21 2.04
C LEU A 32 -7.24 5.96 3.32
N THR A 33 -7.56 5.43 4.51
CA THR A 33 -7.17 6.09 5.76
C THR A 33 -5.65 6.11 5.94
N HIS A 34 -4.95 5.02 5.57
CA HIS A 34 -3.49 5.00 5.54
C HIS A 34 -2.91 6.09 4.64
N VAL A 35 -3.38 6.16 3.39
CA VAL A 35 -2.90 7.16 2.42
C VAL A 35 -3.13 8.59 2.91
N LEU A 36 -4.25 8.85 3.60
CA LEU A 36 -4.53 10.15 4.21
C LEU A 36 -3.58 10.46 5.38
N GLU A 37 -3.27 9.47 6.23
CA GLU A 37 -2.29 9.62 7.31
C GLU A 37 -0.88 9.89 6.75
N VAL A 38 -0.43 9.12 5.76
CA VAL A 38 0.86 9.33 5.07
C VAL A 38 0.91 10.73 4.45
N SER A 39 -0.16 11.14 3.78
CA SER A 39 -0.25 12.47 3.17
C SER A 39 -0.13 13.59 4.22
N GLN A 40 -0.79 13.44 5.37
CA GLN A 40 -0.74 14.43 6.45
C GLN A 40 0.66 14.53 7.07
N ILE A 41 1.30 13.40 7.36
CA ILE A 41 2.67 13.36 7.91
C ILE A 41 3.65 13.96 6.90
N ALA A 42 3.59 13.52 5.64
CA ALA A 42 4.50 13.96 4.58
C ALA A 42 4.38 15.47 4.32
N ARG A 43 3.16 16.01 4.27
CA ARG A 43 2.95 17.46 4.12
C ARG A 43 3.48 18.26 5.30
N THR A 44 3.31 17.76 6.52
CA THR A 44 3.86 18.39 7.73
C THR A 44 5.37 18.50 7.63
N ILE A 45 6.06 17.40 7.27
CA ILE A 45 7.50 17.39 7.05
C ILE A 45 7.89 18.37 5.93
N ALA A 46 7.20 18.34 4.79
CA ALA A 46 7.49 19.21 3.65
C ALA A 46 7.36 20.71 4.01
N VAL A 47 6.31 21.10 4.73
CA VAL A 47 6.12 22.49 5.19
C VAL A 47 7.23 22.88 6.17
N CYS A 48 7.57 22.00 7.12
CA CYS A 48 8.67 22.23 8.07
C CYS A 48 10.04 22.32 7.39
N LEU A 49 10.26 21.68 6.25
CA LEU A 49 11.53 21.73 5.51
C LEU A 49 11.50 22.68 4.30
N SER A 50 10.42 23.43 4.11
CA SER A 50 10.23 24.34 2.96
C SER A 50 10.30 23.63 1.60
N PHE A 51 9.88 22.36 1.52
CA PHE A 51 9.77 21.59 0.28
C PHE A 51 8.44 21.82 -0.42
N ASN A 52 8.29 21.31 -1.65
CA ASN A 52 7.05 21.43 -2.41
C ASN A 52 5.94 20.54 -1.82
N GLU A 53 5.04 21.17 -1.08
CA GLU A 53 3.90 20.50 -0.44
C GLU A 53 2.98 19.78 -1.46
N TYR A 54 2.71 20.39 -2.62
CA TYR A 54 1.80 19.81 -3.62
C TYR A 54 2.39 18.60 -4.32
N LEU A 55 3.70 18.60 -4.58
CA LEU A 55 4.42 17.44 -5.11
C LEU A 55 4.40 16.31 -4.08
N THR A 56 4.72 16.63 -2.82
CA THR A 56 4.69 15.67 -1.70
C THR A 56 3.31 15.04 -1.54
N GLU A 57 2.26 15.86 -1.51
CA GLU A 57 0.87 15.40 -1.40
C GLU A 57 0.46 14.53 -2.61
N ALA A 58 0.83 14.92 -3.83
CA ALA A 58 0.51 14.14 -5.02
C ALA A 58 1.18 12.76 -5.02
N ILE A 59 2.44 12.68 -4.57
CA ILE A 59 3.16 11.40 -4.43
C ILE A 59 2.49 10.55 -3.34
N ALA A 60 2.23 11.14 -2.16
CA ALA A 60 1.60 10.44 -1.04
C ALA A 60 0.22 9.88 -1.41
N LEU A 61 -0.61 10.62 -2.15
CA LEU A 61 -1.92 10.12 -2.58
C LEU A 61 -1.83 9.02 -3.66
N GLY A 62 -0.73 8.98 -4.41
CA GLY A 62 -0.53 8.05 -5.52
C GLY A 62 0.25 6.78 -5.18
N HIS A 63 0.98 6.75 -4.06
CA HIS A 63 1.94 5.67 -3.77
C HIS A 63 1.28 4.28 -3.70
N ASP A 64 0.05 4.24 -3.20
CA ASP A 64 -0.64 3.01 -2.80
C ASP A 64 -1.71 2.51 -3.80
N LEU A 65 -1.85 3.18 -4.95
CA LEU A 65 -2.92 2.91 -5.93
C LEU A 65 -2.91 1.47 -6.47
N GLY A 66 -1.74 0.86 -6.57
CA GLY A 66 -1.52 -0.45 -7.17
C GLY A 66 -1.73 -1.63 -6.23
N HIS A 67 -2.08 -1.40 -4.96
CA HIS A 67 -2.24 -2.50 -4.03
C HIS A 67 -3.36 -3.44 -4.39
N THR A 68 -3.17 -4.71 -4.12
CA THR A 68 -4.16 -5.76 -4.35
C THR A 68 -5.30 -5.71 -3.33
N PRO A 69 -6.45 -6.33 -3.63
CA PRO A 69 -7.35 -6.75 -2.57
C PRO A 69 -6.60 -7.62 -1.55
N PHE A 70 -7.04 -7.59 -0.29
CA PHE A 70 -6.45 -8.35 0.81
C PHE A 70 -5.01 -7.94 1.17
N GLY A 71 -4.59 -6.73 0.80
CA GLY A 71 -3.29 -6.16 1.19
C GLY A 71 -2.10 -7.06 0.85
N HIS A 72 -1.23 -7.30 1.83
CA HIS A 72 -0.01 -8.10 1.65
C HIS A 72 -0.27 -9.55 1.21
N ALA A 73 -1.43 -10.13 1.57
CA ALA A 73 -1.78 -11.48 1.15
C ALA A 73 -1.96 -11.54 -0.38
N GLY A 74 -2.68 -10.57 -0.94
CA GLY A 74 -2.88 -10.48 -2.38
C GLY A 74 -1.59 -10.19 -3.14
N GLU A 75 -0.73 -9.32 -2.60
CA GLU A 75 0.55 -8.99 -3.23
C GLU A 75 1.47 -10.21 -3.24
N PHE A 76 1.58 -10.91 -2.11
CA PHE A 76 2.36 -12.15 -2.01
C PHE A 76 1.86 -13.20 -3.01
N SER A 77 0.54 -13.41 -3.09
CA SER A 77 -0.04 -14.36 -4.04
C SER A 77 0.24 -13.97 -5.48
N LEU A 78 -0.03 -12.73 -5.91
CA LEU A 78 0.23 -12.31 -7.29
C LEU A 78 1.72 -12.36 -7.62
N ASN A 79 2.61 -12.07 -6.66
CA ASN A 79 4.05 -12.13 -6.89
C ASN A 79 4.54 -13.56 -7.17
N ASN A 80 3.93 -14.56 -6.54
CA ASN A 80 4.28 -15.97 -6.77
C ASN A 80 3.61 -16.54 -8.03
N LEU A 81 2.44 -16.00 -8.41
CA LEU A 81 1.63 -16.51 -9.53
C LEU A 81 2.01 -15.89 -10.89
N HIS A 82 2.48 -14.64 -10.89
CA HIS A 82 2.89 -13.96 -12.12
C HIS A 82 4.35 -14.31 -12.47
N PRO A 83 4.66 -14.81 -13.68
CA PRO A 83 6.02 -15.23 -14.05
C PRO A 83 7.10 -14.14 -13.88
N GLY A 84 6.74 -12.88 -14.09
CA GLY A 84 7.62 -11.72 -13.88
C GLY A 84 7.53 -11.08 -12.48
N GLY A 85 6.87 -11.74 -11.53
CA GLY A 85 6.58 -11.19 -10.20
C GLY A 85 5.54 -10.08 -10.19
N PHE A 86 5.23 -9.58 -8.99
CA PHE A 86 4.29 -8.49 -8.75
C PHE A 86 4.79 -7.63 -7.57
N LYS A 87 4.69 -6.31 -7.74
CA LYS A 87 4.99 -5.33 -6.70
C LYS A 87 3.95 -4.23 -6.77
N HIS A 88 3.34 -3.88 -5.64
CA HIS A 88 2.29 -2.87 -5.60
C HIS A 88 2.77 -1.52 -6.15
N TYR A 89 4.01 -1.10 -5.85
CA TYR A 89 4.53 0.20 -6.30
C TYR A 89 4.75 0.26 -7.82
N LEU A 90 5.11 -0.86 -8.45
CA LEU A 90 5.15 -0.99 -9.92
C LEU A 90 3.74 -0.96 -10.50
N GLN A 91 2.79 -1.59 -9.80
CA GLN A 91 1.38 -1.55 -10.18
C GLN A 91 0.79 -0.14 -10.01
N SER A 92 1.19 0.62 -8.99
CA SER A 92 0.76 2.01 -8.79
C SER A 92 1.22 2.89 -9.96
N LEU A 93 2.47 2.72 -10.39
CA LEU A 93 2.99 3.39 -11.59
C LEU A 93 2.19 2.96 -12.83
N ARG A 94 1.92 1.67 -12.99
CA ARG A 94 1.12 1.14 -14.11
C ARG A 94 -0.31 1.69 -14.12
N VAL A 95 -0.93 1.87 -12.95
CA VAL A 95 -2.27 2.46 -12.82
C VAL A 95 -2.28 3.87 -13.39
N VAL A 96 -1.33 4.71 -12.95
CA VAL A 96 -1.27 6.12 -13.36
C VAL A 96 -0.75 6.31 -14.79
N ASP A 97 -0.04 5.34 -15.35
CA ASP A 97 0.49 5.41 -16.71
C ASP A 97 -0.46 4.83 -17.76
N PHE A 98 -1.20 3.77 -17.42
CA PHE A 98 -1.84 2.92 -18.42
C PHE A 98 -3.24 2.37 -18.07
N LEU A 99 -3.70 2.41 -16.83
CA LEU A 99 -4.97 1.73 -16.47
C LEU A 99 -6.11 2.71 -16.20
N GLU A 100 -5.80 3.83 -15.56
CA GLU A 100 -6.79 4.88 -15.34
C GLU A 100 -7.21 5.58 -16.63
N ASN A 101 -8.33 6.31 -16.56
CA ASN A 101 -8.86 7.10 -17.66
C ASN A 101 -9.05 6.29 -18.95
N ASN A 102 -9.66 5.10 -18.82
CA ASN A 102 -9.88 4.16 -19.92
C ASN A 102 -8.60 3.84 -20.70
N HIS A 103 -7.57 3.43 -19.97
CA HIS A 103 -6.25 3.06 -20.49
C HIS A 103 -5.35 4.17 -21.06
N HIS A 104 -5.75 5.44 -20.93
CA HIS A 104 -4.90 6.58 -21.29
C HIS A 104 -3.94 7.01 -20.15
N GLY A 105 -4.11 6.45 -18.96
CA GLY A 105 -3.40 6.90 -17.76
C GLY A 105 -3.85 8.29 -17.31
N LEU A 106 -3.17 8.81 -16.29
CA LEU A 106 -3.44 10.12 -15.69
C LEU A 106 -2.50 11.21 -16.22
N ASN A 107 -1.52 10.88 -17.06
CA ASN A 107 -0.52 11.82 -17.60
C ASN A 107 0.10 12.69 -16.48
N LEU A 108 0.61 12.04 -15.44
CA LEU A 108 1.23 12.72 -14.30
C LEU A 108 2.64 13.18 -14.65
N THR A 109 3.14 14.19 -13.92
CA THR A 109 4.53 14.64 -14.09
C THR A 109 5.51 13.55 -13.69
N TRP A 110 6.74 13.65 -14.21
CA TRP A 110 7.77 12.64 -13.97
C TRP A 110 8.11 12.50 -12.49
N GLU A 111 8.14 13.60 -11.74
CA GLU A 111 8.50 13.65 -10.32
C GLU A 111 7.47 12.88 -9.48
N VAL A 112 6.17 13.02 -9.79
CA VAL A 112 5.10 12.28 -9.12
C VAL A 112 5.25 10.78 -9.38
N ARG A 113 5.47 10.40 -10.65
CA ARG A 113 5.65 8.99 -11.06
C ARG A 113 6.88 8.36 -10.41
N ASN A 114 7.99 9.12 -10.35
CA ASN A 114 9.22 8.70 -9.71
C ASN A 114 9.05 8.48 -8.20
N GLY A 115 8.39 9.42 -7.51
CA GLY A 115 8.04 9.28 -6.10
C GLY A 115 7.18 8.04 -5.85
N ILE A 116 6.14 7.84 -6.66
CA ILE A 116 5.24 6.67 -6.55
C ILE A 116 6.02 5.36 -6.70
N VAL A 117 6.90 5.23 -7.69
CA VAL A 117 7.57 3.94 -7.93
C VAL A 117 8.72 3.67 -6.95
N LYS A 118 9.33 4.70 -6.36
CA LYS A 118 10.50 4.57 -5.47
C LYS A 118 10.18 4.71 -3.98
N HIS A 119 8.93 4.95 -3.59
CA HIS A 119 8.60 5.10 -2.16
C HIS A 119 8.94 3.84 -1.35
N SER A 120 8.65 2.63 -1.87
CA SER A 120 8.79 1.38 -1.13
C SER A 120 10.05 0.59 -1.51
N LYS A 121 10.78 0.07 -0.50
CA LYS A 121 11.85 -0.94 -0.68
C LYS A 121 11.88 -2.03 0.40
N GLY A 122 10.72 -2.39 0.97
CA GLY A 122 10.65 -3.46 1.96
C GLY A 122 11.48 -3.18 3.23
N TYR A 123 12.12 -4.22 3.79
CA TYR A 123 12.85 -4.17 5.08
C TYR A 123 14.23 -3.49 5.04
N GLY A 124 14.58 -2.78 3.96
CA GLY A 124 15.86 -2.06 3.87
C GLY A 124 15.98 -0.86 4.82
N GLU A 125 17.14 -0.21 4.77
CA GLU A 125 17.44 1.02 5.48
C GLU A 125 16.38 2.11 5.19
N ILE A 126 16.07 2.91 6.22
CA ILE A 126 15.07 3.99 6.14
C ILE A 126 15.58 5.05 5.15
N LEU A 127 16.80 5.53 5.39
CA LEU A 127 17.55 6.46 4.57
C LEU A 127 18.90 5.82 4.19
N PRO A 128 18.97 5.06 3.09
CA PRO A 128 20.20 4.39 2.67
C PRO A 128 21.26 5.38 2.18
N HIS A 129 22.53 5.09 2.48
CA HIS A 129 23.66 5.84 1.93
C HIS A 129 23.77 5.75 0.40
N ASN A 130 23.30 4.63 -0.19
CA ASN A 130 23.21 4.49 -1.64
C ASN A 130 21.91 5.12 -2.16
N THR A 131 22.04 6.30 -2.76
CA THR A 131 20.92 7.12 -3.24
C THR A 131 20.26 6.62 -4.53
N SER A 132 20.85 5.64 -5.23
CA SER A 132 20.25 5.08 -6.46
C SER A 132 18.86 4.49 -6.22
N ASP A 133 18.63 4.08 -4.98
CA ASP A 133 17.42 3.45 -4.50
C ASP A 133 16.37 4.45 -3.98
N LEU A 134 16.77 5.70 -3.76
CA LEU A 134 15.88 6.75 -3.28
C LEU A 134 15.08 7.38 -4.44
N PRO A 135 13.88 7.89 -4.13
CA PRO A 135 13.22 8.89 -4.97
C PRO A 135 14.17 10.02 -5.35
N ALA A 136 14.05 10.49 -6.58
CA ALA A 136 14.94 11.52 -7.13
C ALA A 136 14.74 12.88 -6.46
N THR A 137 13.55 13.14 -5.92
CA THR A 137 13.21 14.38 -5.21
C THR A 137 13.18 14.16 -3.69
N LEU A 138 13.51 15.21 -2.92
CA LEU A 138 13.39 15.18 -1.46
C LEU A 138 11.94 14.98 -1.04
N GLU A 139 10.97 15.52 -1.78
CA GLU A 139 9.54 15.28 -1.57
C GLU A 139 9.17 13.79 -1.68
N GLY A 140 9.75 13.08 -2.65
CA GLY A 140 9.56 11.63 -2.76
C GLY A 140 10.19 10.88 -1.60
N GLN A 141 11.37 11.31 -1.14
CA GLN A 141 12.03 10.73 0.04
C GLN A 141 11.22 10.98 1.32
N VAL A 142 10.62 12.17 1.45
CA VAL A 142 9.68 12.49 2.54
C VAL A 142 8.50 11.54 2.52
N VAL A 143 7.89 11.26 1.37
CA VAL A 143 6.78 10.28 1.31
C VAL A 143 7.24 8.88 1.72
N ARG A 144 8.42 8.44 1.28
CA ARG A 144 9.01 7.16 1.70
C ARG A 144 9.12 7.06 3.23
N VAL A 145 9.65 8.11 3.87
CA VAL A 145 9.83 8.13 5.32
C VAL A 145 8.49 8.25 6.05
N ALA A 146 7.58 9.08 5.55
CA ALA A 146 6.25 9.26 6.11
C ALA A 146 5.41 7.98 6.04
N ASP A 147 5.54 7.20 4.98
CA ASP A 147 4.93 5.87 4.86
C ASP A 147 5.42 4.94 5.98
N ILE A 148 6.73 4.91 6.24
CA ILE A 148 7.30 4.14 7.35
C ILE A 148 6.78 4.59 8.71
N MET A 149 6.74 5.90 8.95
CA MET A 149 6.23 6.47 10.20
C MET A 149 4.74 6.18 10.40
N ALA A 150 3.95 6.23 9.33
CA ALA A 150 2.54 5.89 9.37
C ALA A 150 2.34 4.41 9.71
N TYR A 151 3.01 3.51 8.97
CA TYR A 151 2.75 2.08 9.16
C TYR A 151 3.20 1.53 10.50
N VAL A 152 4.36 1.97 10.98
CA VAL A 152 4.85 1.59 12.32
C VAL A 152 3.85 1.99 13.41
N ASN A 153 3.16 3.12 13.24
CA ASN A 153 2.23 3.61 14.24
C ASN A 153 0.86 2.94 14.19
N HIS A 154 0.28 2.84 12.99
CA HIS A 154 -1.07 2.32 12.92
C HIS A 154 -1.17 0.80 12.93
N ASP A 155 -0.15 0.07 12.51
CA ASP A 155 -0.14 -1.39 12.59
C ASP A 155 0.00 -1.82 14.05
N MET A 156 0.71 -1.00 14.85
CA MET A 156 0.75 -1.12 16.31
C MET A 156 -0.62 -0.89 16.93
N ASP A 157 -1.30 0.20 16.57
CA ASP A 157 -2.64 0.53 17.09
C ASP A 157 -3.68 -0.53 16.69
N ASP A 158 -3.68 -0.97 15.44
CA ASP A 158 -4.57 -2.03 14.96
C ASP A 158 -4.28 -3.37 15.66
N ALA A 159 -3.00 -3.71 15.91
CA ALA A 159 -2.63 -4.91 16.65
C ALA A 159 -3.03 -4.84 18.14
N LEU A 160 -2.94 -3.67 18.77
CA LEU A 160 -3.45 -3.43 20.12
C LEU A 160 -4.97 -3.61 20.18
N ARG A 161 -5.71 -3.01 19.25
CA ARG A 161 -7.17 -3.14 19.15
C ARG A 161 -7.62 -4.57 18.88
N ALA A 162 -6.86 -5.30 18.07
CA ALA A 162 -7.12 -6.71 17.79
C ALA A 162 -6.71 -7.63 18.95
N GLY A 163 -6.11 -7.10 20.03
CA GLY A 163 -5.65 -7.87 21.18
C GLY A 163 -4.45 -8.79 20.88
N MET A 164 -3.74 -8.55 19.78
CA MET A 164 -2.56 -9.34 19.39
C MET A 164 -1.33 -8.99 20.22
N ILE A 165 -1.27 -7.73 20.66
CA ILE A 165 -0.25 -7.19 21.56
C ILE A 165 -0.94 -6.32 22.61
N LYS A 166 -0.26 -6.08 23.72
CA LYS A 166 -0.62 -5.14 24.78
C LYS A 166 0.34 -3.97 24.76
N GLU A 167 -0.07 -2.82 25.31
CA GLU A 167 0.80 -1.62 25.36
C GLU A 167 2.13 -1.89 26.06
N MET A 168 2.10 -2.74 27.09
CA MET A 168 3.28 -3.12 27.86
C MET A 168 4.20 -4.11 27.13
N ASP A 169 3.77 -4.71 26.02
CA ASP A 169 4.62 -5.60 25.22
C ASP A 169 5.68 -4.81 24.44
N LEU A 170 5.41 -3.52 24.16
CA LEU A 170 6.36 -2.64 23.53
C LEU A 170 7.50 -2.29 24.52
N PRO A 171 8.78 -2.57 24.19
CA PRO A 171 9.89 -2.34 25.10
C PRO A 171 9.93 -0.92 25.64
N ALA A 172 10.14 -0.79 26.97
CA ALA A 172 10.17 0.51 27.65
C ALA A 172 11.23 1.46 27.06
N GLU A 173 12.36 0.91 26.58
CA GLU A 173 13.40 1.68 25.89
C GLU A 173 12.90 2.39 24.61
N LEU A 174 12.00 1.77 23.85
CA LEU A 174 11.41 2.39 22.66
C LEU A 174 10.37 3.42 23.06
N ARG A 175 9.54 3.09 24.05
CA ARG A 175 8.50 3.99 24.57
C ARG A 175 9.09 5.26 25.18
N SER A 176 10.27 5.20 25.80
CA SER A 176 10.94 6.40 26.29
C SER A 176 11.41 7.35 25.18
N VAL A 177 11.62 6.86 23.96
CA VAL A 177 12.05 7.68 22.81
C VAL A 177 10.87 8.28 22.07
N VAL A 178 9.86 7.45 21.76
CA VAL A 178 8.73 7.85 20.89
C VAL A 178 7.42 8.10 21.66
N GLY A 179 7.33 7.74 22.92
CA GLY A 179 6.11 7.87 23.74
C GLY A 179 5.09 6.73 23.55
N ASP A 180 4.09 6.71 24.43
CA ASP A 180 3.11 5.63 24.53
C ASP A 180 1.91 5.79 23.58
N SER A 181 1.59 7.00 23.13
CA SER A 181 0.44 7.24 22.24
C SER A 181 0.84 7.35 20.76
N PRO A 182 -0.05 7.01 19.80
CA PRO A 182 0.24 7.14 18.38
C PRO A 182 0.66 8.57 17.98
N SER A 183 0.02 9.59 18.56
CA SER A 183 0.34 11.00 18.28
C SER A 183 1.73 11.38 18.76
N LEU A 184 2.14 10.94 19.96
CA LEU A 184 3.49 11.20 20.48
C LEU A 184 4.55 10.54 19.62
N ARG A 185 4.29 9.32 19.14
CA ARG A 185 5.24 8.59 18.30
C ARG A 185 5.48 9.26 16.97
N ILE A 186 4.41 9.67 16.28
CA ILE A 186 4.51 10.42 15.03
C ILE A 186 5.26 11.73 15.27
N ASP A 187 4.88 12.48 16.30
CA ASP A 187 5.47 13.77 16.65
C ASP A 187 6.98 13.65 17.00
N ALA A 188 7.39 12.62 17.73
CA ALA A 188 8.79 12.35 18.01
C ALA A 188 9.59 12.05 16.73
N MET A 189 9.07 11.16 15.88
CA MET A 189 9.70 10.76 14.61
C MET A 189 9.82 11.93 13.63
N VAL A 190 8.76 12.73 13.48
CA VAL A 190 8.73 13.90 12.58
C VAL A 190 9.67 15.00 13.09
N ARG A 191 9.65 15.31 14.40
CA ARG A 191 10.52 16.34 14.98
C ARG A 191 11.99 15.99 14.86
N ASP A 192 12.36 14.73 15.10
CA ASP A 192 13.74 14.26 14.93
C ASP A 192 14.21 14.46 13.49
N LEU A 193 13.44 13.96 12.53
CA LEU A 193 13.74 14.09 11.10
C LEU A 193 13.93 15.55 10.68
N VAL A 194 12.98 16.42 11.06
CA VAL A 194 13.04 17.86 10.71
C VAL A 194 14.25 18.53 11.35
N THR A 195 14.53 18.22 12.63
CA THR A 195 15.62 18.84 13.38
C THR A 195 16.98 18.43 12.83
N GLU A 196 17.22 17.14 12.65
CA GLU A 196 18.50 16.65 12.14
C GLU A 196 18.70 17.04 10.66
N THR A 197 17.65 17.03 9.84
CA THR A 197 17.74 17.51 8.44
C THR A 197 18.15 18.99 8.39
N ARG A 198 17.52 19.85 9.19
CA ARG A 198 17.86 21.29 9.26
C ARG A 198 19.24 21.57 9.85
N LYS A 199 19.68 20.75 10.80
CA LYS A 199 20.97 20.90 11.48
C LYS A 199 22.14 20.54 10.55
N ASN A 200 21.97 19.54 9.70
CA ASN A 200 23.00 19.13 8.73
C ASN A 200 23.05 20.06 7.51
N ASP A 201 21.89 20.50 7.00
CA ASP A 201 21.76 21.49 5.90
C ASP A 201 22.63 21.19 4.66
N ASP A 202 22.79 19.92 4.31
CA ASP A 202 23.65 19.43 3.23
C ASP A 202 22.85 19.02 1.97
N GLY A 203 21.56 19.36 1.94
CA GLY A 203 20.64 18.97 0.88
C GLY A 203 20.15 17.52 0.94
N GLN A 204 20.38 16.80 2.04
CA GLN A 204 19.90 15.43 2.26
C GLN A 204 18.96 15.34 3.46
N MET A 205 18.17 14.26 3.53
CA MET A 205 17.32 13.94 4.67
C MET A 205 18.14 13.23 5.75
N HIS A 206 17.97 13.60 7.02
CA HIS A 206 18.69 13.01 8.14
C HIS A 206 17.76 12.64 9.29
N LEU A 207 18.04 11.48 9.91
CA LEU A 207 17.50 11.06 11.21
C LEU A 207 18.67 10.96 12.20
N SER A 208 18.40 11.11 13.49
CA SER A 208 19.40 10.77 14.50
C SER A 208 19.65 9.26 14.50
N GLU A 209 20.86 8.83 14.88
CA GLU A 209 21.19 7.40 15.01
C GLU A 209 20.20 6.69 15.96
N LEU A 210 19.85 7.36 17.08
CA LEU A 210 18.89 6.87 18.05
C LEU A 210 17.50 6.65 17.43
N MET A 211 17.00 7.60 16.64
CA MET A 211 15.69 7.49 16.00
C MET A 211 15.68 6.43 14.90
N GLN A 212 16.75 6.34 14.11
CA GLN A 212 16.91 5.32 13.08
C GLN A 212 16.92 3.90 13.69
N GLU A 213 17.65 3.70 14.79
CA GLU A 213 17.63 2.44 15.54
C GLU A 213 16.24 2.16 16.12
N THR A 214 15.59 3.18 16.69
CA THR A 214 14.26 3.07 17.29
C THR A 214 13.21 2.63 16.27
N ILE A 215 13.12 3.30 15.12
CA ILE A 215 12.18 2.91 14.06
C ILE A 215 12.49 1.49 13.56
N THR A 216 13.76 1.13 13.41
CA THR A 216 14.16 -0.22 13.01
C THR A 216 13.70 -1.28 14.01
N LYS A 217 13.88 -1.04 15.32
CA LYS A 217 13.39 -1.93 16.38
C LYS A 217 11.86 -2.01 16.43
N LEU A 218 11.16 -0.90 16.20
CA LEU A 218 9.69 -0.90 16.13
C LEU A 218 9.17 -1.75 14.97
N ARG A 219 9.79 -1.64 13.78
CA ARG A 219 9.47 -2.49 12.62
C ARG A 219 9.70 -3.98 12.92
N LEU A 220 10.81 -4.30 13.57
CA LEU A 220 11.14 -5.67 13.98
C LEU A 220 10.15 -6.21 15.02
N PHE A 221 9.75 -5.38 15.98
CA PHE A 221 8.73 -5.73 16.97
C PHE A 221 7.40 -6.09 16.31
N LEU A 222 6.90 -5.26 15.39
CA LEU A 222 5.66 -5.55 14.64
C LEU A 222 5.79 -6.84 13.83
N TYR A 223 6.93 -7.05 13.17
CA TYR A 223 7.16 -8.28 12.42
C TYR A 223 7.10 -9.54 13.28
N ASN A 224 7.74 -9.51 14.46
CA ASN A 224 7.80 -10.67 15.33
C ASN A 224 6.49 -10.95 16.07
N ASN A 225 5.73 -9.92 16.45
CA ASN A 225 4.56 -10.06 17.33
C ASN A 225 3.22 -9.99 16.60
N VAL A 226 3.17 -9.29 15.46
CA VAL A 226 1.93 -9.07 14.70
C VAL A 226 1.91 -9.93 13.45
N TYR A 227 2.88 -9.76 12.56
CA TYR A 227 2.86 -10.44 11.25
C TYR A 227 3.08 -11.95 11.32
N ARG A 228 3.68 -12.45 12.40
CA ARG A 228 3.85 -13.89 12.66
C ARG A 228 2.68 -14.53 13.42
N ASN A 229 1.67 -13.77 13.83
CA ASN A 229 0.58 -14.30 14.64
C ASN A 229 -0.30 -15.30 13.85
N TYR A 230 -0.68 -16.40 14.51
CA TYR A 230 -1.47 -17.50 13.93
C TYR A 230 -2.85 -17.06 13.40
N GLN A 231 -3.54 -16.13 14.07
CA GLN A 231 -4.87 -15.67 13.64
C GLN A 231 -4.79 -14.90 12.33
N VAL A 232 -3.82 -13.98 12.21
CA VAL A 232 -3.53 -13.27 10.95
C VAL A 232 -3.18 -14.29 9.88
N HIS A 233 -2.36 -15.29 10.22
CA HIS A 233 -1.92 -16.31 9.28
C HIS A 233 -3.08 -17.10 8.64
N ASN A 234 -4.13 -17.46 9.40
CA ASN A 234 -5.26 -18.21 8.86
C ASN A 234 -6.09 -17.41 7.85
N GLU A 235 -6.43 -16.16 8.17
CA GLU A 235 -7.13 -15.29 7.20
C GLU A 235 -6.23 -14.99 5.99
N PHE A 236 -4.92 -14.80 6.22
CA PHE A 236 -3.93 -14.63 5.17
C PHE A 236 -3.93 -15.84 4.20
N ILE A 237 -3.96 -17.08 4.71
CA ILE A 237 -4.06 -18.30 3.89
C ILE A 237 -5.36 -18.31 3.05
N LYS A 238 -6.49 -17.94 3.65
CA LYS A 238 -7.79 -17.89 2.93
C LYS A 238 -7.76 -16.83 1.82
N ALA A 239 -7.25 -15.64 2.09
CA ALA A 239 -7.08 -14.59 1.10
C ALA A 239 -6.16 -15.05 -0.05
N GLN A 240 -5.03 -15.69 0.27
CA GLN A 240 -4.15 -16.24 -0.76
C GLN A 240 -4.84 -17.29 -1.63
N LYS A 241 -5.67 -18.15 -1.03
CA LYS A 241 -6.46 -19.14 -1.76
C LYS A 241 -7.41 -18.47 -2.75
N ILE A 242 -8.15 -17.46 -2.30
CA ILE A 242 -9.07 -16.68 -3.15
C ILE A 242 -8.33 -16.11 -4.37
N ILE A 243 -7.19 -15.45 -4.13
CA ILE A 243 -6.41 -14.83 -5.21
C ILE A 243 -5.87 -15.88 -6.18
N ARG A 244 -5.35 -17.01 -5.66
CA ARG A 244 -4.83 -18.11 -6.49
C ARG A 244 -5.90 -18.72 -7.39
N GLU A 245 -7.08 -19.00 -6.85
CA GLU A 245 -8.16 -19.61 -7.61
C GLU A 245 -8.76 -18.63 -8.63
N LEU A 246 -8.98 -17.36 -8.25
CA LEU A 246 -9.40 -16.33 -9.22
C LEU A 246 -8.37 -16.16 -10.33
N TYR A 247 -7.07 -16.14 -10.00
CA TYR A 247 -6.00 -16.01 -10.98
C TYR A 247 -5.98 -17.18 -11.96
N GLY A 248 -6.03 -18.42 -11.45
CA GLY A 248 -6.11 -19.63 -12.30
C GLY A 248 -7.36 -19.64 -13.17
N TYR A 249 -8.52 -19.29 -12.62
CA TYR A 249 -9.77 -19.24 -13.35
C TYR A 249 -9.72 -18.25 -14.52
N PHE A 250 -9.23 -17.02 -14.31
CA PHE A 250 -9.13 -16.01 -15.36
C PHE A 250 -7.94 -16.22 -16.33
N LEU A 251 -7.03 -17.15 -16.04
CA LEU A 251 -6.09 -17.66 -17.03
C LEU A 251 -6.73 -18.62 -18.04
N GLU A 252 -7.94 -19.09 -17.78
CA GLU A 252 -8.66 -20.00 -18.68
C GLU A 252 -9.98 -19.38 -19.19
N HIS A 253 -10.62 -18.52 -18.40
CA HIS A 253 -11.94 -17.96 -18.65
C HIS A 253 -11.91 -16.44 -18.89
N GLU A 254 -12.99 -15.93 -19.47
CA GLU A 254 -13.18 -14.48 -19.68
C GLU A 254 -13.53 -13.73 -18.39
N PHE A 255 -13.23 -12.44 -18.36
CA PHE A 255 -13.60 -11.57 -17.24
C PHE A 255 -15.12 -11.32 -17.22
N PRO A 256 -15.74 -11.13 -16.03
CA PRO A 256 -17.17 -10.85 -15.91
C PRO A 256 -17.59 -9.62 -16.72
N ASN A 257 -18.80 -9.68 -17.30
CA ASN A 257 -19.42 -8.66 -18.15
C ASN A 257 -18.72 -8.36 -19.48
N GLY A 258 -17.84 -9.22 -19.99
CA GLY A 258 -17.30 -9.10 -21.37
C GLY A 258 -16.73 -7.72 -21.74
N ASN A 259 -16.26 -6.93 -20.76
CA ASN A 259 -16.14 -5.45 -20.75
C ASN A 259 -17.40 -4.67 -20.31
N ALA A 260 -17.66 -4.48 -19.01
CA ALA A 260 -18.57 -3.40 -18.57
C ALA A 260 -18.16 -2.70 -17.27
N SER A 261 -16.85 -2.61 -17.01
CA SER A 261 -16.26 -1.43 -16.35
C SER A 261 -14.84 -1.11 -16.88
N LEU A 262 -14.53 -1.62 -18.08
CA LEU A 262 -13.44 -1.24 -18.97
C LEU A 262 -13.97 -0.81 -20.36
N ASN A 263 -15.29 -0.60 -20.48
CA ASN A 263 -15.94 -0.12 -21.70
C ASN A 263 -16.40 1.33 -21.51
N GLU A 264 -15.60 2.24 -22.06
CA GLU A 264 -16.12 3.42 -22.76
C GLU A 264 -15.19 3.92 -23.88
N THR A 265 -13.98 3.37 -24.08
CA THR A 265 -13.12 3.81 -25.20
C THR A 265 -12.27 2.71 -25.85
N GLY A 266 -12.78 1.48 -25.94
CA GLY A 266 -12.28 0.49 -26.89
C GLY A 266 -10.76 0.29 -26.95
N GLU A 267 -10.21 -0.53 -26.07
CA GLU A 267 -9.08 -1.44 -26.38
C GLU A 267 -8.90 -2.48 -25.25
N PHE A 268 -9.89 -3.37 -25.14
CA PHE A 268 -9.66 -4.80 -24.88
C PHE A 268 -10.68 -5.59 -25.70
N ALA A 269 -10.61 -5.41 -27.03
CA ALA A 269 -11.24 -6.31 -27.98
C ALA A 269 -10.26 -7.46 -28.26
N GLY A 270 -10.38 -8.54 -27.50
CA GLY A 270 -9.65 -9.79 -27.74
C GLY A 270 -8.54 -10.09 -26.72
N ARG A 271 -8.67 -11.25 -26.08
CA ARG A 271 -7.59 -11.90 -25.33
C ARG A 271 -6.44 -12.17 -26.31
N THR A 272 -5.30 -11.50 -26.14
CA THR A 272 -4.10 -11.86 -26.89
C THR A 272 -3.59 -13.21 -26.40
N THR A 273 -3.35 -14.15 -27.32
CA THR A 273 -2.89 -15.53 -27.03
C THR A 273 -1.42 -15.62 -26.58
N ALA A 274 -0.70 -14.49 -26.51
CA ALA A 274 0.68 -14.46 -26.01
C ALA A 274 0.68 -14.69 -24.48
N PRO A 275 1.32 -15.76 -23.97
CA PRO A 275 1.22 -16.16 -22.56
C PRO A 275 1.53 -15.03 -21.56
N GLY A 276 2.57 -14.24 -21.83
CA GLY A 276 2.97 -13.12 -20.97
C GLY A 276 1.93 -11.98 -20.88
N LYS A 277 1.12 -11.75 -21.93
CA LYS A 277 0.09 -10.71 -21.92
C LYS A 277 -1.14 -11.14 -21.11
N ALA A 278 -1.50 -12.42 -21.16
CA ALA A 278 -2.61 -12.97 -20.38
C ALA A 278 -2.35 -12.85 -18.87
N HIS A 279 -1.17 -13.25 -18.39
CA HIS A 279 -0.80 -13.11 -16.97
C HIS A 279 -0.87 -11.66 -16.49
N ARG A 280 -0.41 -10.69 -17.29
CA ARG A 280 -0.48 -9.28 -16.94
C ARG A 280 -1.92 -8.78 -16.85
N GLN A 281 -2.78 -9.13 -17.80
CA GLN A 281 -4.21 -8.75 -17.79
C GLN A 281 -4.92 -9.27 -16.55
N VAL A 282 -4.68 -10.54 -16.19
CA VAL A 282 -5.25 -11.15 -14.98
C VAL A 282 -4.73 -10.43 -13.72
N CYS A 283 -3.44 -10.11 -13.65
CA CYS A 283 -2.89 -9.31 -12.55
C CYS A 283 -3.53 -7.92 -12.45
N ASP A 284 -3.66 -7.20 -13.56
CA ASP A 284 -4.25 -5.86 -13.60
C ASP A 284 -5.72 -5.91 -13.14
N PHE A 285 -6.47 -6.91 -13.59
CA PHE A 285 -7.86 -7.12 -13.20
C PHE A 285 -7.99 -7.42 -11.69
N ILE A 286 -7.22 -8.40 -11.18
CA ILE A 286 -7.28 -8.79 -9.76
C ILE A 286 -6.80 -7.66 -8.85
N ALA A 287 -5.67 -7.01 -9.16
CA ALA A 287 -5.18 -5.88 -8.38
C ALA A 287 -6.16 -4.70 -8.37
N GLY A 288 -6.93 -4.53 -9.46
CA GLY A 288 -7.98 -3.51 -9.57
C GLY A 288 -9.22 -3.76 -8.71
N MET A 289 -9.43 -4.96 -8.16
CA MET A 289 -10.60 -5.29 -7.34
C MET A 289 -10.52 -4.67 -5.95
N THR A 290 -11.69 -4.39 -5.37
CA THR A 290 -11.84 -4.20 -3.92
C THR A 290 -12.00 -5.55 -3.21
N ASP A 291 -11.80 -5.61 -1.90
CA ASP A 291 -11.92 -6.87 -1.13
C ASP A 291 -13.32 -7.49 -1.25
N HIS A 292 -14.36 -6.68 -1.08
CA HIS A 292 -15.75 -7.15 -1.20
C HIS A 292 -16.07 -7.67 -2.60
N TYR A 293 -15.60 -6.99 -3.65
CA TYR A 293 -15.76 -7.45 -5.01
C TYR A 293 -15.07 -8.80 -5.25
N ALA A 294 -13.83 -8.96 -4.76
CA ALA A 294 -13.10 -10.22 -4.87
C ALA A 294 -13.82 -11.37 -4.14
N LEU A 295 -14.33 -11.14 -2.93
CA LEU A 295 -15.11 -12.12 -2.16
C LEU A 295 -16.42 -12.50 -2.85
N ASN A 296 -17.17 -11.51 -3.35
CA ASN A 296 -18.42 -11.74 -4.05
C ASN A 296 -18.20 -12.54 -5.34
N LEU A 297 -17.17 -12.17 -6.11
CA LEU A 297 -16.82 -12.83 -7.36
C LEU A 297 -16.38 -14.28 -7.12
N TYR A 298 -15.53 -14.50 -6.10
CA TYR A 298 -15.13 -15.84 -5.68
C TYR A 298 -16.35 -16.69 -5.28
N THR A 299 -17.28 -16.12 -4.52
CA THR A 299 -18.51 -16.81 -4.11
C THR A 299 -19.36 -17.19 -5.31
N GLN A 300 -19.49 -16.30 -6.29
CA GLN A 300 -20.29 -16.57 -7.50
C GLN A 300 -19.67 -17.66 -8.40
N ILE A 301 -18.34 -17.73 -8.47
CA ILE A 301 -17.63 -18.66 -9.37
C ILE A 301 -17.46 -20.03 -8.73
N PHE A 302 -17.03 -20.10 -7.47
CA PHE A 302 -16.57 -21.34 -6.85
C PHE A 302 -17.53 -21.93 -5.82
N ILE A 303 -18.48 -21.14 -5.30
CA ILE A 303 -19.40 -21.61 -4.27
C ILE A 303 -20.76 -21.98 -4.91
N PRO A 304 -21.18 -23.25 -4.85
CA PRO A 304 -22.47 -23.67 -5.40
C PRO A 304 -23.63 -22.93 -4.73
N LYS A 305 -24.62 -22.51 -5.54
CA LYS A 305 -25.87 -21.96 -5.02
C LYS A 305 -26.87 -23.11 -4.79
N PRO A 306 -27.57 -23.15 -3.65
CA PRO A 306 -28.66 -24.10 -3.46
C PRO A 306 -29.75 -23.86 -4.53
N TRP A 307 -30.36 -24.93 -5.02
CA TRP A 307 -31.48 -24.83 -5.96
C TRP A 307 -32.67 -24.17 -5.26
N ASN A 308 -33.12 -23.03 -5.79
CA ASN A 308 -34.40 -22.45 -5.40
C ASN A 308 -35.50 -23.26 -6.07
N VAL A 309 -36.07 -24.22 -5.34
CA VAL A 309 -37.36 -24.81 -5.68
C VAL A 309 -38.42 -23.92 -5.02
N LEU A 310 -38.99 -23.00 -5.80
CA LEU A 310 -40.24 -22.31 -5.46
C LEU A 310 -41.29 -22.74 -6.48
#